data_AF-A0A265UM26-F1
#
_entry.id   AF-A0A265UM26-F1
#
_cell.length_a   1.000
_cell.length_b   1.000
_cell.length_c   1.000
_cell.angle_alpha   90.00
_cell.angle_beta   90.00
_cell.angle_gamma   90.00
#
_symmetry.space_group_name_H-M   'P 1'
#
loop_
_entity.id
_entity.type
_entity.pdbx_description
1 polymer ?
#
loop_
_entity_poly.entity_id
_entity_poly.type
_entity_poly.pdbx_seq_one_letter_code
_entity_poly.pdbx_strand_id
1 'polypeptide(L)'
;MKRISIIFLTSILFINCKKQQEINIEFLSEKFNESVEKIDRVQYNVENIMTFSDGNVWDNKGFAILEKKPSDTIFGFSFYGIRNDINKSSIYKDGIGFQISNEKNNFRQEKGGLHFLGSPGGQMVYKDFFKLETDYKNVQVSETENSFIIEYKFEDDLKNKITEKTKTLELDKNTFLPKKVTTSLQPDFGSKQSTVFIFKNLEINEYIQDLNQLELIKEKQSKPNPLLKKSLPEISLINLFNEKETIKIKNEKLTLIDFWEVWCGWCIKSFPDVEKIKNNYENDLTVIGIVSQDIENARKLVEKKETTFLNLIGNNELNKTFSVNSWPRYFLIDKNGIIQKEYHGFSDQIEKDINELIRK
;
A
#
# COMPACT_ATOMS: atom_id res chain seq x y z
N MET A 1 18.44 -62.20 71.83
CA MET A 1 18.67 -60.98 71.03
C MET A 1 18.43 -61.30 69.56
N LYS A 2 17.25 -61.00 69.02
CA LYS A 2 16.92 -61.18 67.58
C LYS A 2 17.24 -59.87 66.85
N ARG A 3 18.13 -59.91 65.85
CA ARG A 3 18.42 -58.78 64.97
C ARG A 3 17.36 -58.70 63.87
N ILE A 4 16.57 -57.63 63.87
CA ILE A 4 15.64 -57.27 62.81
C ILE A 4 16.44 -56.50 61.77
N SER A 5 16.60 -57.04 60.56
CA SER A 5 17.12 -56.29 59.42
C SER A 5 15.97 -55.56 58.74
N ILE A 6 15.98 -54.24 58.80
CA ILE A 6 15.04 -53.36 58.10
C ILE A 6 15.62 -53.11 56.71
N ILE A 7 14.97 -53.64 55.68
CA ILE A 7 15.28 -53.37 54.28
C ILE A 7 14.57 -52.06 53.90
N PHE A 8 15.33 -51.00 53.68
CA PHE A 8 14.82 -49.73 53.14
C PHE A 8 14.54 -49.93 51.65
N LEU A 9 13.25 -49.98 51.28
CA LEU A 9 12.80 -49.96 49.90
C LEU A 9 12.79 -48.50 49.42
N THR A 10 13.85 -48.07 48.74
CA THR A 10 13.91 -46.75 48.10
C THR A 10 13.05 -46.75 46.83
N SER A 11 11.82 -46.25 46.99
CA SER A 11 10.94 -45.88 45.88
C SER A 11 11.58 -44.74 45.08
N ILE A 12 12.10 -45.05 43.89
CA ILE A 12 12.54 -44.06 42.91
C ILE A 12 11.27 -43.52 42.23
N LEU A 13 10.79 -42.37 42.71
CA LEU A 13 9.81 -41.56 42.01
C LEU A 13 10.45 -41.00 40.74
N PHE A 14 10.16 -41.62 39.59
CA PHE A 14 10.39 -41.01 38.28
C PHE A 14 9.43 -39.83 38.12
N ILE A 15 9.90 -38.64 38.50
CA ILE A 15 9.25 -37.38 38.13
C ILE A 15 9.48 -37.22 36.62
N ASN A 16 8.47 -37.57 35.83
CA ASN A 16 8.43 -37.26 34.41
C ASN A 16 8.21 -35.74 34.27
N CYS A 17 9.29 -34.99 34.40
CA CYS A 17 9.30 -33.54 34.24
C CYS A 17 9.14 -33.24 32.75
N LYS A 18 7.89 -33.14 32.27
CA LYS A 18 7.61 -32.46 31.00
C LYS A 18 8.15 -31.04 31.16
N LYS A 19 9.29 -30.76 30.53
CA LYS A 19 9.81 -29.40 30.38
C LYS A 19 8.64 -28.56 29.85
N GLN A 20 8.13 -27.64 30.67
CA GLN A 20 7.12 -26.71 30.24
C GLN A 20 7.76 -25.89 29.11
N GLN A 21 7.24 -26.04 27.89
CA GLN A 21 7.80 -25.40 26.71
C GLN A 21 7.72 -23.89 26.91
N GLU A 22 8.87 -23.22 26.89
CA GLU A 22 8.96 -21.78 27.06
C GLU A 22 8.32 -21.09 25.86
N ILE A 23 7.40 -20.17 26.11
CA ILE A 23 6.68 -19.45 25.07
C ILE A 23 7.58 -18.30 24.61
N ASN A 24 8.33 -18.54 23.54
CA ASN A 24 9.25 -17.58 22.92
C ASN A 24 8.95 -17.44 21.42
N ILE A 25 9.72 -16.59 20.74
CA ILE A 25 9.50 -16.29 19.31
C ILE A 25 9.73 -17.53 18.43
N GLU A 26 10.66 -18.41 18.79
CA GLU A 26 10.92 -19.65 18.06
C GLU A 26 9.72 -20.59 18.13
N PHE A 27 9.18 -20.82 19.33
CA PHE A 27 7.98 -21.64 19.54
C PHE A 27 6.77 -21.11 18.76
N LEU A 28 6.51 -19.80 18.87
CA LEU A 28 5.38 -19.19 18.16
C LEU A 28 5.57 -19.22 16.65
N SER A 29 6.79 -19.08 16.16
CA SER A 29 7.09 -19.18 14.73
C SER A 29 6.88 -20.59 14.20
N GLU A 30 7.32 -21.61 14.93
CA GLU A 30 7.07 -23.02 14.60
C GLU A 30 5.57 -23.29 14.52
N LYS A 31 4.79 -22.91 15.54
CA LYS A 31 3.34 -23.14 15.56
C LYS A 31 2.56 -22.34 14.53
N PHE A 32 2.95 -21.09 14.29
CA PHE A 32 2.39 -20.29 13.20
C PHE A 32 2.63 -20.97 11.85
N ASN A 33 3.85 -21.44 11.58
CA ASN A 33 4.19 -22.09 10.32
C ASN A 33 3.45 -23.42 10.15
N GLU A 34 3.38 -24.27 11.19
CA GLU A 34 2.58 -25.51 11.19
C GLU A 34 1.10 -25.26 10.86
N SER A 35 0.54 -24.14 11.34
CA SER A 35 -0.83 -23.74 11.03
C SER A 35 -0.95 -23.26 9.59
N VAL A 36 -0.08 -22.35 9.15
CA VAL A 36 -0.11 -21.78 7.79
C VAL A 36 0.13 -22.83 6.71
N GLU A 37 0.99 -23.82 6.94
CA GLU A 37 1.26 -24.93 6.00
C GLU A 37 -0.02 -25.71 5.63
N LYS A 38 -0.98 -25.79 6.53
CA LYS A 38 -2.26 -26.49 6.33
C LYS A 38 -3.30 -25.63 5.61
N ILE A 39 -2.99 -24.38 5.31
CA ILE A 39 -3.92 -23.42 4.70
C ILE A 39 -3.59 -23.26 3.23
N ASP A 40 -4.48 -23.74 2.37
CA ASP A 40 -4.50 -23.44 0.95
C ASP A 40 -5.31 -22.17 0.69
N ARG A 41 -6.38 -21.97 1.46
CA ARG A 41 -7.26 -20.82 1.35
C ARG A 41 -7.78 -20.39 2.72
N VAL A 42 -7.87 -19.07 2.92
CA VAL A 42 -8.51 -18.48 4.09
C VAL A 42 -9.47 -17.37 3.63
N GLN A 43 -10.61 -17.27 4.29
CA GLN A 43 -11.47 -16.09 4.18
C GLN A 43 -11.78 -15.51 5.54
N TYR A 44 -12.02 -14.21 5.57
CA TYR A 44 -12.29 -13.49 6.80
C TYR A 44 -13.07 -12.20 6.55
N ASN A 45 -13.82 -11.79 7.56
CA ASN A 45 -14.25 -10.41 7.70
C ASN A 45 -13.11 -9.60 8.32
N VAL A 46 -12.96 -8.35 7.92
CA VAL A 46 -11.87 -7.50 8.40
C VAL A 46 -12.34 -6.07 8.64
N GLU A 47 -11.76 -5.49 9.68
CA GLU A 47 -11.81 -4.07 10.00
C GLU A 47 -10.37 -3.55 9.90
N ASN A 48 -10.15 -2.61 8.97
CA ASN A 48 -8.87 -1.96 8.73
C ASN A 48 -8.99 -0.49 9.14
N ILE A 49 -8.34 -0.14 10.26
CA ILE A 49 -8.33 1.19 10.84
C ILE A 49 -6.97 1.84 10.58
N MET A 50 -6.95 2.93 9.82
CA MET A 50 -5.75 3.70 9.50
C MET A 50 -5.82 5.06 10.18
N THR A 51 -4.83 5.37 11.02
CA THR A 51 -4.68 6.68 11.64
C THR A 51 -3.51 7.40 10.99
N PHE A 52 -3.79 8.53 10.35
CA PHE A 52 -2.83 9.35 9.64
C PHE A 52 -2.22 10.43 10.56
N SER A 53 -1.12 11.02 10.12
CA SER A 53 -0.34 11.97 10.92
C SER A 53 -1.06 13.30 11.17
N ASP A 54 -2.06 13.61 10.36
CA ASP A 54 -2.95 14.77 10.51
C ASP A 54 -4.12 14.53 11.48
N GLY A 55 -4.20 13.32 12.06
CA GLY A 55 -5.27 12.91 12.98
C GLY A 55 -6.50 12.32 12.27
N ASN A 56 -6.52 12.29 10.93
CA ASN A 56 -7.60 11.62 10.21
C ASN A 56 -7.58 10.12 10.49
N VAL A 57 -8.77 9.55 10.67
CA VAL A 57 -8.96 8.12 10.88
C VAL A 57 -9.86 7.57 9.79
N TRP A 58 -9.39 6.55 9.09
CA TRP A 58 -10.22 5.75 8.19
C TRP A 58 -10.51 4.41 8.85
N ASP A 59 -11.78 4.14 9.14
CA ASP A 59 -12.26 2.86 9.66
C ASP A 59 -13.02 2.14 8.54
N ASN A 60 -12.32 1.25 7.84
CA ASN A 60 -12.86 0.53 6.70
C ASN A 60 -13.21 -0.90 7.09
N LYS A 61 -14.41 -1.36 6.70
CA LYS A 61 -14.87 -2.73 6.95
C LYS A 61 -15.10 -3.46 5.64
N GLY A 62 -14.83 -4.75 5.65
CA GLY A 62 -14.96 -5.55 4.46
C GLY A 62 -14.67 -7.01 4.68
N PHE A 63 -14.36 -7.67 3.58
CA PHE A 63 -14.15 -9.10 3.51
C PHE A 63 -13.02 -9.40 2.53
N ALA A 64 -12.25 -10.45 2.80
CA ALA A 64 -11.25 -10.92 1.87
C ALA A 64 -11.12 -12.45 1.88
N ILE A 65 -10.71 -12.97 0.73
CA ILE A 65 -10.31 -14.35 0.49
C ILE A 65 -8.86 -14.30 0.01
N LEU A 66 -7.98 -15.09 0.65
CA LEU A 66 -6.60 -15.29 0.21
C LEU A 66 -6.44 -16.76 -0.19
N GLU A 67 -5.90 -17.00 -1.39
CA GLU A 67 -5.55 -18.33 -1.88
C GLU A 67 -4.03 -18.41 -2.06
N LYS A 68 -3.39 -19.30 -1.31
CA LYS A 68 -1.94 -19.46 -1.30
C LYS A 68 -1.44 -19.80 -2.71
N LYS A 69 -0.43 -19.05 -3.17
CA LYS A 69 0.23 -19.24 -4.46
C LYS A 69 1.73 -19.09 -4.28
N PRO A 70 2.46 -20.15 -3.92
CA PRO A 70 3.90 -20.08 -3.69
C PRO A 70 4.71 -19.61 -4.91
N SER A 71 4.18 -19.76 -6.12
CA SER A 71 4.77 -19.26 -7.36
C SER A 71 4.63 -17.74 -7.54
N ASP A 72 3.74 -17.09 -6.79
CA ASP A 72 3.56 -15.65 -6.84
C ASP A 72 4.70 -14.94 -6.10
N THR A 73 5.46 -14.11 -6.81
CA THR A 73 6.65 -13.46 -6.25
C THR A 73 6.35 -12.13 -5.56
N ILE A 74 5.09 -11.66 -5.56
CA ILE A 74 4.71 -10.35 -5.02
C ILE A 74 4.18 -10.49 -3.59
N PHE A 75 3.16 -11.33 -3.42
CA PHE A 75 2.49 -11.57 -2.13
C PHE A 75 2.63 -13.02 -1.67
N GLY A 76 2.80 -13.97 -2.59
CA GLY A 76 2.75 -15.41 -2.32
C GLY A 76 1.32 -15.96 -2.25
N PHE A 77 0.34 -15.18 -2.72
CA PHE A 77 -1.08 -15.56 -2.77
C PHE A 77 -1.86 -14.72 -3.78
N SER A 78 -2.96 -15.28 -4.28
CA SER A 78 -4.03 -14.54 -4.97
C SER A 78 -5.05 -14.05 -3.95
N PHE A 79 -5.76 -12.98 -4.24
CA PHE A 79 -6.82 -12.50 -3.36
C PHE A 79 -8.06 -11.98 -4.08
N TYR A 80 -9.18 -12.04 -3.39
CA TYR A 80 -10.38 -11.24 -3.64
C TYR A 80 -10.67 -10.44 -2.37
N GLY A 81 -10.86 -9.14 -2.48
CA GLY A 81 -11.25 -8.29 -1.35
C GLY A 81 -12.39 -7.36 -1.74
N ILE A 82 -13.24 -7.02 -0.78
CA ILE A 82 -14.36 -6.09 -0.96
C ILE A 82 -14.48 -5.14 0.23
N ARG A 83 -14.57 -3.84 -0.06
CA ARG A 83 -14.85 -2.80 0.94
C ARG A 83 -16.35 -2.50 0.97
N ASN A 84 -16.96 -2.58 2.15
CA ASN A 84 -18.41 -2.55 2.31
C ASN A 84 -19.02 -1.18 2.01
N ASP A 85 -18.38 -0.10 2.48
CA ASP A 85 -18.86 1.28 2.41
C ASP A 85 -19.04 1.80 0.97
N ILE A 86 -18.18 1.35 0.05
CA ILE A 86 -18.22 1.74 -1.37
C ILE A 86 -18.57 0.59 -2.30
N ASN A 87 -18.83 -0.61 -1.77
CA ASN A 87 -19.16 -1.81 -2.52
C ASN A 87 -18.25 -2.04 -3.74
N LYS A 88 -16.93 -1.86 -3.55
CA LYS A 88 -15.93 -2.09 -4.60
C LYS A 88 -15.04 -3.26 -4.23
N SER A 89 -14.90 -4.18 -5.18
CA SER A 89 -14.04 -5.35 -5.02
C SER A 89 -12.75 -5.23 -5.83
N SER A 90 -11.75 -5.99 -5.44
CA SER A 90 -10.45 -6.07 -6.09
C SER A 90 -9.97 -7.51 -6.11
N ILE A 91 -9.55 -7.96 -7.28
CA ILE A 91 -8.97 -9.29 -7.48
C ILE A 91 -7.50 -9.13 -7.81
N TYR A 92 -6.66 -9.91 -7.17
CA TYR A 92 -5.28 -10.10 -7.57
C TYR A 92 -5.07 -11.58 -7.87
N LYS A 93 -4.66 -11.89 -9.10
CA LYS A 93 -4.45 -13.26 -9.56
C LYS A 93 -3.24 -13.32 -10.48
N ASP A 94 -2.30 -14.19 -10.15
CA ASP A 94 -1.11 -14.50 -10.96
C ASP A 94 -0.34 -13.24 -11.44
N GLY A 95 -0.07 -12.30 -10.52
CA GLY A 95 0.64 -11.06 -10.87
C GLY A 95 -0.21 -9.95 -11.49
N ILE A 96 -1.51 -10.18 -11.68
CA ILE A 96 -2.43 -9.25 -12.34
C ILE A 96 -3.50 -8.77 -11.37
N GLY A 97 -3.72 -7.45 -11.31
CA GLY A 97 -4.79 -6.85 -10.53
C GLY A 97 -6.03 -6.55 -11.38
N PHE A 98 -7.22 -6.60 -10.78
CA PHE A 98 -8.48 -6.23 -11.41
C PHE A 98 -9.35 -5.43 -10.43
N GLN A 99 -9.69 -4.19 -10.77
CA GLN A 99 -10.68 -3.41 -10.01
C GLN A 99 -12.07 -3.64 -10.58
N ILE A 100 -13.05 -3.98 -9.74
CA ILE A 100 -14.40 -4.35 -10.18
C ILE A 100 -15.41 -3.32 -9.68
N SER A 101 -16.31 -2.89 -10.58
CA SER A 101 -17.53 -2.17 -10.21
C SER A 101 -18.67 -3.18 -10.05
N ASN A 102 -19.04 -3.45 -8.79
CA ASN A 102 -20.11 -4.40 -8.47
C ASN A 102 -21.49 -3.93 -9.01
N GLU A 103 -21.70 -2.63 -9.20
CA GLU A 103 -22.97 -2.07 -9.72
C GLU A 103 -23.14 -2.25 -11.24
N LYS A 104 -22.03 -2.25 -11.99
CA LYS A 104 -22.06 -2.21 -13.46
C LYS A 104 -21.56 -3.49 -14.11
N ASN A 105 -21.23 -4.49 -13.29
CA ASN A 105 -20.64 -5.76 -13.69
C ASN A 105 -19.49 -5.57 -14.70
N ASN A 106 -18.64 -4.58 -14.45
CA ASN A 106 -17.49 -4.25 -15.29
C ASN A 106 -16.21 -4.16 -14.44
N PHE A 107 -15.05 -4.36 -15.06
CA PHE A 107 -13.77 -4.27 -14.38
C PHE A 107 -12.71 -3.55 -15.20
N ARG A 108 -11.63 -3.15 -14.52
CA ARG A 108 -10.40 -2.60 -15.10
C ARG A 108 -9.24 -3.48 -14.68
N GLN A 109 -8.54 -4.08 -15.65
CA GLN A 109 -7.27 -4.74 -15.39
C GLN A 109 -6.21 -3.68 -15.08
N GLU A 110 -5.40 -3.95 -14.07
CA GLU A 110 -4.27 -3.13 -13.65
C GLU A 110 -3.05 -4.03 -13.52
N LYS A 111 -1.86 -3.44 -13.67
CA LYS A 111 -0.63 -4.15 -13.36
C LYS A 111 -0.71 -4.56 -11.89
N GLY A 112 -0.48 -5.83 -11.57
CA GLY A 112 -0.39 -6.24 -10.18
C GLY A 112 0.81 -5.61 -9.47
N GLY A 113 0.86 -5.74 -8.15
CA GLY A 113 1.95 -5.22 -7.34
C GLY A 113 1.49 -4.69 -6.00
N LEU A 114 2.44 -4.30 -5.15
CA LEU A 114 2.17 -3.81 -3.80
C LEU A 114 1.18 -2.62 -3.76
N HIS A 115 1.19 -1.77 -4.79
CA HIS A 115 0.25 -0.65 -4.91
C HIS A 115 -1.22 -1.10 -4.96
N PHE A 116 -1.48 -2.33 -5.39
CA PHE A 116 -2.83 -2.89 -5.49
C PHE A 116 -3.48 -3.12 -4.13
N LEU A 117 -2.71 -3.20 -3.04
CA LEU A 117 -3.23 -3.17 -1.67
C LEU A 117 -3.83 -1.81 -1.27
N GLY A 118 -3.56 -0.76 -2.05
CA GLY A 118 -4.20 0.55 -1.88
C GLY A 118 -5.59 0.64 -2.50
N SER A 119 -5.99 -0.33 -3.35
CA SER A 119 -7.33 -0.35 -3.94
C SER A 119 -8.40 -0.62 -2.87
N PRO A 120 -9.68 -0.27 -3.10
CA PRO A 120 -10.76 -0.55 -2.17
C PRO A 120 -10.77 -1.96 -1.58
N GLY A 121 -10.73 -2.99 -2.44
CA GLY A 121 -10.69 -4.38 -2.00
C GLY A 121 -9.32 -4.78 -1.46
N GLY A 122 -8.24 -4.24 -2.01
CA GLY A 122 -6.88 -4.48 -1.54
C GLY A 122 -6.63 -3.98 -0.12
N GLN A 123 -7.32 -2.91 0.31
CA GLN A 123 -7.24 -2.42 1.70
C GLN A 123 -7.74 -3.44 2.71
N MET A 124 -8.53 -4.44 2.30
CA MET A 124 -9.01 -5.53 3.15
C MET A 124 -8.02 -6.70 3.23
N VAL A 125 -6.88 -6.61 2.55
CA VAL A 125 -5.88 -7.67 2.47
C VAL A 125 -4.65 -7.30 3.28
N TYR A 126 -4.32 -8.15 4.24
CA TYR A 126 -3.07 -8.03 4.98
C TYR A 126 -1.97 -8.85 4.29
N LYS A 127 -0.98 -8.14 3.74
CA LYS A 127 0.06 -8.72 2.87
C LYS A 127 0.94 -9.80 3.51
N ASP A 128 1.05 -9.82 4.83
CA ASP A 128 1.90 -10.76 5.56
C ASP A 128 1.06 -11.77 6.36
N PHE A 129 -0.18 -12.05 5.93
CA PHE A 129 -1.06 -12.98 6.64
C PHE A 129 -0.44 -14.37 6.84
N PHE A 130 0.35 -14.84 5.88
CA PHE A 130 0.99 -16.17 5.89
C PHE A 130 2.46 -16.15 6.35
N LYS A 131 2.97 -15.05 6.90
CA LYS A 131 4.39 -14.98 7.30
C LYS A 131 4.63 -14.10 8.53
N LEU A 132 5.65 -14.48 9.28
CA LEU A 132 6.18 -13.68 10.38
C LEU A 132 7.39 -12.84 9.93
N GLU A 133 7.74 -11.86 10.75
CA GLU A 133 8.91 -11.02 10.51
C GLU A 133 10.18 -11.79 10.90
N THR A 134 11.18 -11.72 10.05
CA THR A 134 12.49 -12.34 10.29
C THR A 134 13.61 -11.31 10.48
N ASP A 135 13.38 -10.08 10.02
CA ASP A 135 14.31 -8.96 10.12
C ASP A 135 13.74 -7.90 11.05
N TYR A 136 14.25 -7.88 12.29
CA TYR A 136 13.83 -6.96 13.34
C TYR A 136 15.01 -6.66 14.28
N LYS A 137 14.95 -5.49 14.91
CA LYS A 137 15.93 -5.06 15.92
C LYS A 137 15.69 -5.74 17.26
N ASN A 138 14.43 -5.86 17.65
CA ASN A 138 14.02 -6.47 18.91
C ASN A 138 12.63 -7.09 18.77
N VAL A 139 12.39 -8.18 19.50
CA VAL A 139 11.09 -8.84 19.60
C VAL A 139 10.77 -9.15 21.05
N GLN A 140 9.53 -8.90 21.45
CA GLN A 140 9.01 -9.27 22.77
C GLN A 140 7.78 -10.15 22.57
N VAL A 141 7.67 -11.19 23.41
CA VAL A 141 6.54 -12.11 23.42
C VAL A 141 5.84 -12.00 24.75
N SER A 142 4.52 -11.91 24.72
CA SER A 142 3.65 -11.98 25.89
C SER A 142 2.38 -12.75 25.55
N GLU A 143 1.54 -13.00 26.54
CA GLU A 143 0.28 -13.70 26.34
C GLU A 143 -0.86 -13.06 27.14
N THR A 144 -2.07 -13.22 26.62
CA THR A 144 -3.32 -12.94 27.31
C THR A 144 -4.06 -14.24 27.58
N GLU A 145 -5.30 -14.19 28.09
CA GLU A 145 -6.13 -15.37 28.25
C GLU A 145 -6.31 -16.13 26.92
N ASN A 146 -6.53 -15.42 25.81
CA ASN A 146 -6.96 -16.00 24.53
C ASN A 146 -5.99 -15.77 23.37
N SER A 147 -4.89 -15.06 23.58
CA SER A 147 -3.98 -14.69 22.50
C SER A 147 -2.51 -14.76 22.92
N PHE A 148 -1.63 -15.02 21.96
CA PHE A 148 -0.20 -14.70 22.04
C PHE A 148 0.04 -13.34 21.40
N ILE A 149 0.91 -12.53 21.97
CA ILE A 149 1.26 -11.20 21.48
C ILE A 149 2.74 -11.20 21.13
N ILE A 150 3.06 -10.84 19.89
CA ILE A 150 4.43 -10.65 19.41
C ILE A 150 4.62 -9.19 19.04
N GLU A 151 5.54 -8.50 19.72
CA GLU A 151 5.85 -7.09 19.52
C GLU A 151 7.24 -6.93 18.89
N TYR A 152 7.27 -6.54 17.63
CA TYR A 152 8.48 -6.26 16.87
C TYR A 152 8.81 -4.75 16.93
N LYS A 153 10.09 -4.45 17.11
CA LYS A 153 10.70 -3.15 16.82
C LYS A 153 11.71 -3.34 15.69
N PHE A 154 11.68 -2.45 14.70
CA PHE A 154 12.57 -2.51 13.55
C PHE A 154 13.66 -1.45 13.63
N GLU A 155 14.69 -1.57 12.80
CA GLU A 155 15.65 -0.50 12.60
C GLU A 155 14.99 0.71 11.90
N ASP A 156 15.52 1.89 12.19
CA ASP A 156 15.07 3.13 11.56
C ASP A 156 15.55 3.18 10.09
N ASP A 157 14.64 3.57 9.20
CA ASP A 157 14.97 3.80 7.80
C ASP A 157 15.33 5.28 7.62
N LEU A 158 16.57 5.62 7.95
CA LEU A 158 17.07 7.00 7.88
C LEU A 158 17.11 7.54 6.45
N LYS A 159 17.19 6.67 5.44
CA LYS A 159 17.18 7.06 4.02
C LYS A 159 15.80 7.58 3.61
N ASN A 160 14.74 6.89 4.00
CA ASN A 160 13.36 7.32 3.76
C ASN A 160 12.79 8.17 4.90
N LYS A 161 13.62 8.45 5.92
CA LYS A 161 13.32 9.23 7.11
C LYS A 161 12.11 8.68 7.87
N ILE A 162 12.10 7.37 8.14
CA ILE A 162 11.05 6.69 8.92
C ILE A 162 11.68 6.13 10.19
N THR A 163 11.12 6.51 11.34
CA THR A 163 11.59 6.08 12.66
C THR A 163 10.49 5.38 13.45
N GLU A 164 10.87 4.80 14.59
CA GLU A 164 9.94 4.19 15.57
C GLU A 164 8.98 3.15 14.95
N LYS A 165 9.46 2.42 13.95
CA LYS A 165 8.65 1.39 13.30
C LYS A 165 8.42 0.23 14.26
N THR A 166 7.15 -0.09 14.51
CA THR A 166 6.74 -1.24 15.31
C THR A 166 5.65 -2.05 14.62
N LYS A 167 5.56 -3.33 14.99
CA LYS A 167 4.47 -4.22 14.62
C LYS A 167 4.08 -5.06 15.83
N THR A 168 2.80 -5.08 16.17
CA THR A 168 2.24 -5.98 17.17
C THR A 168 1.33 -6.96 16.46
N LEU A 169 1.63 -8.25 16.58
CA LEU A 169 0.84 -9.35 16.05
C LEU A 169 0.18 -10.09 17.22
N GLU A 170 -1.14 -10.12 17.22
CA GLU A 170 -1.93 -10.89 18.16
C GLU A 170 -2.40 -12.18 17.47
N LEU A 171 -1.92 -13.32 17.94
CA LEU A 171 -2.26 -14.66 17.44
C LEU A 171 -3.28 -15.32 18.35
N ASP A 172 -4.26 -16.01 17.77
CA ASP A 172 -5.18 -16.87 18.51
C ASP A 172 -4.43 -18.06 19.15
N LYS A 173 -4.70 -18.39 20.43
CA LYS A 173 -3.99 -19.48 21.12
C LYS A 173 -4.29 -20.88 20.57
N ASN A 174 -5.43 -21.08 19.92
CA ASN A 174 -5.84 -22.39 19.42
C ASN A 174 -5.35 -22.61 17.99
N THR A 175 -5.51 -21.59 17.14
CA THR A 175 -5.18 -21.68 15.72
C THR A 175 -3.80 -21.15 15.38
N PHE A 176 -3.17 -20.36 16.25
CA PHE A 176 -1.92 -19.63 15.99
C PHE A 176 -2.00 -18.68 14.78
N LEU A 177 -3.22 -18.29 14.38
CA LEU A 177 -3.44 -17.37 13.26
C LEU A 177 -3.69 -15.93 13.73
N PRO A 178 -3.44 -14.93 12.87
CA PRO A 178 -3.64 -13.53 13.23
C PRO A 178 -5.10 -13.21 13.58
N LYS A 179 -5.31 -12.65 14.77
CA LYS A 179 -6.58 -12.00 15.20
C LYS A 179 -6.52 -10.51 14.99
N LYS A 180 -5.35 -9.91 15.28
CA LYS A 180 -5.12 -8.49 15.13
C LYS A 180 -3.67 -8.21 14.76
N VAL A 181 -3.47 -7.27 13.85
CA VAL A 181 -2.15 -6.75 13.52
C VAL A 181 -2.19 -5.24 13.65
N THR A 182 -1.29 -4.68 14.44
CA THR A 182 -1.05 -3.24 14.51
C THR A 182 0.33 -2.96 13.93
N THR A 183 0.42 -2.16 12.89
CA THR A 183 1.70 -1.58 12.44
C THR A 183 1.72 -0.10 12.74
N SER A 184 2.87 0.42 13.14
CA SER A 184 3.04 1.86 13.30
C SER A 184 4.42 2.31 12.86
N LEU A 185 4.49 3.55 12.40
CA LEU A 185 5.71 4.19 11.96
C LEU A 185 5.61 5.70 12.17
N GLN A 186 6.75 6.36 12.27
CA GLN A 186 6.84 7.81 12.39
C GLN A 186 7.63 8.38 11.21
N PRO A 187 6.98 9.06 10.26
CA PRO A 187 7.68 9.70 9.17
C PRO A 187 8.27 11.03 9.65
N ASP A 188 9.57 11.23 9.46
CA ASP A 188 10.30 12.50 9.64
C ASP A 188 10.02 13.20 10.98
N PHE A 189 10.00 12.45 12.09
CA PHE A 189 9.65 12.96 13.43
C PHE A 189 8.24 13.61 13.54
N GLY A 190 7.37 13.38 12.56
CA GLY A 190 5.97 13.80 12.60
C GLY A 190 5.13 12.96 13.58
N SER A 191 3.81 13.13 13.56
CA SER A 191 2.92 12.28 14.36
C SER A 191 2.99 10.83 13.90
N LYS A 192 2.91 9.92 14.88
CA LYS A 192 2.88 8.47 14.63
C LYS A 192 1.66 8.09 13.78
N GLN A 193 1.92 7.41 12.67
CA GLN A 193 0.88 6.79 11.84
C GLN A 193 0.71 5.34 12.26
N SER A 194 -0.52 4.84 12.19
CA SER A 194 -0.81 3.44 12.51
C SER A 194 -1.82 2.83 11.56
N THR A 195 -1.74 1.51 11.42
CA THR A 195 -2.71 0.69 10.71
C THR A 195 -3.02 -0.52 11.56
N VAL A 196 -4.30 -0.79 11.75
CA VAL A 196 -4.80 -1.89 12.57
C VAL A 196 -5.72 -2.76 11.72
N PHE A 197 -5.32 -4.01 11.50
CA PHE A 197 -6.19 -5.05 10.93
C PHE A 197 -6.78 -5.86 12.08
N ILE A 198 -8.10 -6.03 12.10
CA ILE A 198 -8.81 -6.93 13.03
C ILE A 198 -9.54 -7.96 12.18
N PHE A 199 -9.18 -9.23 12.32
CA PHE A 199 -9.76 -10.34 11.58
C PHE A 199 -10.89 -11.00 12.38
N LYS A 200 -12.01 -11.29 11.71
CA LYS A 200 -13.22 -11.87 12.31
C LYS A 200 -13.74 -12.99 11.41
N ASN A 201 -14.30 -14.04 12.01
CA ASN A 201 -14.89 -15.18 11.30
C ASN A 201 -13.92 -15.78 10.27
N LEU A 202 -12.73 -16.19 10.73
CA LEU A 202 -11.76 -16.85 9.87
C LEU A 202 -12.28 -18.25 9.52
N GLU A 203 -12.37 -18.54 8.24
CA GLU A 203 -12.75 -19.86 7.71
C GLU A 203 -11.61 -20.37 6.82
N ILE A 204 -11.21 -21.62 7.05
CA ILE A 204 -9.98 -22.22 6.47
C ILE A 204 -10.38 -23.38 5.58
N ASN A 205 -9.90 -23.36 4.33
CA ASN A 205 -10.10 -24.41 3.32
C ASN A 205 -11.57 -24.80 3.07
N GLU A 206 -12.53 -23.95 3.47
CA GLU A 206 -13.94 -24.17 3.16
C GLU A 206 -14.24 -23.92 1.67
N TYR A 207 -15.31 -24.54 1.17
CA TYR A 207 -15.77 -24.34 -0.20
C TYR A 207 -16.32 -22.92 -0.35
N ILE A 208 -15.57 -22.11 -1.08
CA ILE A 208 -15.94 -20.73 -1.40
C ILE A 208 -16.05 -20.66 -2.91
N GLN A 209 -17.07 -19.95 -3.40
CA GLN A 209 -17.33 -19.68 -4.82
C GLN A 209 -16.00 -19.62 -5.58
N ASP A 210 -15.81 -20.59 -6.47
CA ASP A 210 -14.53 -20.80 -7.13
C ASP A 210 -14.10 -19.51 -7.84
N LEU A 211 -12.99 -18.90 -7.39
CA LEU A 211 -12.43 -17.72 -8.05
C LEU A 211 -12.05 -18.00 -9.51
N ASN A 212 -12.00 -19.28 -9.93
CA ASN A 212 -11.85 -19.70 -11.33
C ASN A 212 -13.17 -19.68 -12.12
N GLN A 213 -14.34 -19.61 -11.48
CA GLN A 213 -15.65 -19.45 -12.12
C GLN A 213 -15.98 -17.98 -12.44
N LEU A 214 -15.17 -17.03 -11.98
CA LEU A 214 -15.26 -15.65 -12.44
C LEU A 214 -14.65 -15.56 -13.84
N GLU A 215 -15.51 -15.47 -14.85
CA GLU A 215 -15.07 -15.34 -16.25
C GLU A 215 -14.23 -14.07 -16.46
N LEU A 216 -13.12 -14.25 -17.18
CA LEU A 216 -12.19 -13.19 -17.58
C LEU A 216 -12.85 -12.34 -18.69
N ILE A 217 -13.65 -11.34 -18.31
CA ILE A 217 -14.33 -10.45 -19.27
C ILE A 217 -13.30 -9.55 -19.97
N LYS A 218 -13.14 -9.74 -21.29
CA LYS A 218 -12.13 -9.00 -22.07
C LYS A 218 -12.23 -7.49 -21.89
N GLU A 219 -11.05 -6.90 -21.74
CA GLU A 219 -10.72 -5.48 -21.73
C GLU A 219 -11.67 -4.64 -22.61
N LYS A 220 -12.42 -3.73 -21.98
CA LYS A 220 -12.83 -2.52 -22.71
C LYS A 220 -11.63 -1.59 -22.64
N GLN A 221 -10.92 -1.43 -23.75
CA GLN A 221 -9.80 -0.47 -23.87
C GLN A 221 -10.23 0.83 -23.18
N SER A 222 -9.41 1.34 -22.26
CA SER A 222 -9.70 2.65 -21.68
C SER A 222 -9.83 3.61 -22.85
N LYS A 223 -10.93 4.36 -22.89
CA LYS A 223 -11.03 5.39 -23.91
C LYS A 223 -9.85 6.33 -23.67
N PRO A 224 -9.02 6.59 -24.68
CA PRO A 224 -7.91 7.53 -24.53
C PRO A 224 -8.47 8.85 -24.04
N ASN A 225 -7.69 9.57 -23.22
CA ASN A 225 -8.10 10.86 -22.71
C ASN A 225 -8.54 11.76 -23.88
N PRO A 226 -9.72 12.41 -23.78
CA PRO A 226 -10.28 13.18 -24.89
C PRO A 226 -9.43 14.37 -25.34
N LEU A 227 -8.44 14.77 -24.54
CA LEU A 227 -7.49 15.83 -24.86
C LEU A 227 -6.26 15.34 -25.63
N LEU A 228 -6.01 14.03 -25.74
CA LEU A 228 -4.88 13.53 -26.51
C LEU A 228 -4.97 13.97 -27.97
N LYS A 229 -3.83 14.42 -28.50
CA LYS A 229 -3.66 14.99 -29.84
C LYS A 229 -4.46 16.27 -30.10
N LYS A 230 -4.93 16.94 -29.05
CA LYS A 230 -5.55 18.27 -29.12
C LYS A 230 -4.62 19.33 -28.52
N SER A 231 -4.86 20.57 -28.91
CA SER A 231 -4.23 21.72 -28.27
C SER A 231 -4.61 21.79 -26.80
N LEU A 232 -3.62 22.10 -25.96
CA LEU A 232 -3.79 22.40 -24.56
C LEU A 232 -4.80 23.55 -24.44
N PRO A 233 -5.88 23.39 -23.66
CA PRO A 233 -6.78 24.49 -23.34
C PRO A 233 -6.00 25.67 -22.74
N GLU A 234 -6.49 26.88 -22.91
CA GLU A 234 -5.90 28.02 -22.23
C GLU A 234 -6.07 27.88 -20.72
N ILE A 235 -4.95 27.77 -20.00
CA ILE A 235 -4.92 27.53 -18.56
C ILE A 235 -4.11 28.64 -17.90
N SER A 236 -4.75 29.31 -16.94
CA SER A 236 -4.13 30.29 -16.06
C SER A 236 -4.41 29.88 -14.63
N LEU A 237 -3.35 29.66 -13.85
CA LEU A 237 -3.44 29.17 -12.47
C LEU A 237 -2.59 30.04 -11.54
N ILE A 238 -2.91 30.01 -10.26
CA ILE A 238 -2.22 30.79 -9.24
C ILE A 238 -0.91 30.08 -8.86
N ASN A 239 0.18 30.83 -8.67
CA ASN A 239 1.44 30.28 -8.16
C ASN A 239 1.26 29.81 -6.70
N LEU A 240 1.68 28.59 -6.38
CA LEU A 240 1.55 28.00 -5.06
C LEU A 240 2.18 28.86 -3.94
N PHE A 241 3.31 29.51 -4.22
CA PHE A 241 4.05 30.34 -3.25
C PHE A 241 3.75 31.83 -3.33
N ASN A 242 3.08 32.28 -4.39
CA ASN A 242 2.70 33.68 -4.57
C ASN A 242 1.27 33.78 -5.07
N GLU A 243 0.32 33.85 -4.14
CA GLU A 243 -1.11 33.86 -4.48
C GLU A 243 -1.56 35.05 -5.34
N LYS A 244 -0.74 36.11 -5.44
CA LYS A 244 -1.00 37.28 -6.28
C LYS A 244 -0.52 37.10 -7.72
N GLU A 245 0.26 36.07 -7.98
CA GLU A 245 0.82 35.77 -9.29
C GLU A 245 -0.04 34.70 -9.98
N THR A 246 -0.61 35.08 -11.12
CA THR A 246 -1.28 34.14 -12.02
C THR A 246 -0.33 33.78 -13.16
N ILE A 247 -0.05 32.50 -13.32
CA ILE A 247 0.78 31.95 -14.38
C ILE A 247 -0.13 31.41 -15.48
N LYS A 248 0.04 31.93 -16.69
CA LYS A 248 -0.51 31.34 -17.91
C LYS A 248 0.44 30.25 -18.40
N ILE A 249 -0.04 29.03 -18.56
CA ILE A 249 0.78 27.92 -19.10
C ILE A 249 1.03 28.18 -20.59
N LYS A 250 2.29 28.39 -20.94
CA LYS A 250 2.76 28.60 -22.32
C LYS A 250 3.59 27.40 -22.76
N ASN A 251 3.47 27.05 -24.04
CA ASN A 251 4.11 25.87 -24.61
C ASN A 251 5.26 26.26 -25.54
N GLU A 252 6.21 27.05 -25.03
CA GLU A 252 7.41 27.45 -25.79
C GLU A 252 8.46 26.32 -25.84
N LYS A 253 8.38 25.42 -24.86
CA LYS A 253 9.17 24.19 -24.71
C LYS A 253 8.22 23.00 -24.62
N LEU A 254 8.76 21.77 -24.56
CA LEU A 254 7.95 20.66 -24.07
C LEU A 254 7.49 21.00 -22.65
N THR A 255 6.27 20.59 -22.29
CA THR A 255 5.74 20.79 -20.93
C THR A 255 5.32 19.45 -20.36
N LEU A 256 5.83 19.08 -19.19
CA LEU A 256 5.34 17.97 -18.39
C LEU A 256 4.48 18.53 -17.25
N ILE A 257 3.18 18.26 -17.27
CA ILE A 257 2.26 18.61 -16.19
C ILE A 257 2.12 17.40 -15.27
N ASP A 258 2.44 17.57 -13.98
CA ASP A 258 2.28 16.59 -12.91
C ASP A 258 1.12 16.99 -12.00
N PHE A 259 -0.01 16.30 -12.09
CA PHE A 259 -1.08 16.42 -11.11
C PHE A 259 -0.74 15.57 -9.89
N TRP A 260 -0.62 16.23 -8.73
CA TRP A 260 -0.28 15.60 -7.44
C TRP A 260 -1.14 16.14 -6.30
N GLU A 261 -1.18 15.44 -5.16
CA GLU A 261 -1.88 15.89 -3.95
C GLU A 261 -1.07 15.56 -2.68
N VAL A 262 -1.27 16.30 -1.59
CA VAL A 262 -0.51 16.15 -0.32
C VAL A 262 -0.62 14.76 0.31
N TRP A 263 -1.76 14.10 0.15
CA TRP A 263 -2.02 12.76 0.69
C TRP A 263 -1.51 11.65 -0.25
N CYS A 264 -1.06 12.00 -1.46
CA CYS A 264 -0.63 11.04 -2.47
C CYS A 264 0.83 10.61 -2.24
N GLY A 265 1.03 9.53 -1.47
CA GLY A 265 2.37 8.99 -1.19
C GLY A 265 3.19 8.64 -2.44
N TRP A 266 2.55 8.15 -3.51
CA TRP A 266 3.23 7.83 -4.78
C TRP A 266 3.68 9.09 -5.52
N CYS A 267 2.92 10.18 -5.45
CA CYS A 267 3.31 11.47 -6.02
C CYS A 267 4.56 12.01 -5.31
N ILE A 268 4.54 12.00 -3.97
CA ILE A 268 5.66 12.46 -3.15
C ILE A 268 6.91 11.62 -3.41
N LYS A 269 6.74 10.31 -3.63
CA LYS A 269 7.83 9.40 -3.95
C LYS A 269 8.48 9.73 -5.30
N SER A 270 7.73 10.22 -6.28
CA SER A 270 8.25 10.57 -7.61
C SER A 270 8.89 11.96 -7.70
N PHE A 271 8.74 12.83 -6.70
CA PHE A 271 9.31 14.18 -6.74
C PHE A 271 10.81 14.21 -7.07
N PRO A 272 11.68 13.38 -6.46
CA PRO A 272 13.11 13.40 -6.80
C PRO A 272 13.38 13.02 -8.27
N ASP A 273 12.60 12.10 -8.84
CA ASP A 273 12.76 11.67 -10.22
C ASP A 273 12.23 12.73 -11.21
N VAL A 274 11.12 13.38 -10.88
CA VAL A 274 10.58 14.51 -11.65
C VAL A 274 11.54 15.70 -11.61
N GLU A 275 12.14 15.98 -10.45
CA GLU A 275 13.16 17.02 -10.28
C GLU A 275 14.40 16.71 -11.12
N LYS A 276 14.85 15.46 -11.14
CA LYS A 276 15.94 15.00 -12.00
C LYS A 276 15.62 15.22 -13.49
N ILE A 277 14.41 14.87 -13.94
CA ILE A 277 13.97 15.14 -15.32
C ILE A 277 13.99 16.64 -15.59
N LYS A 278 13.41 17.47 -14.71
CA LYS A 278 13.39 18.93 -14.85
C LYS A 278 14.81 19.49 -15.00
N ASN A 279 15.78 19.02 -14.22
CA ASN A 279 17.17 19.48 -14.28
C ASN A 279 17.90 18.98 -15.53
N ASN A 280 17.70 17.71 -15.93
CA ASN A 280 18.35 17.14 -17.10
C ASN A 280 17.92 17.80 -18.43
N TYR A 281 16.68 18.29 -18.49
CA TYR A 281 16.09 18.87 -19.70
C TYR A 281 15.69 20.33 -19.53
N GLU A 282 16.29 21.09 -18.61
CA GLU A 282 15.88 22.47 -18.28
C GLU A 282 15.82 23.42 -19.49
N ASN A 283 16.66 23.17 -20.51
CA ASN A 283 16.70 23.94 -21.74
C ASN A 283 15.53 23.61 -22.69
N ASP A 284 14.99 22.39 -22.63
CA ASP A 284 14.03 21.85 -23.60
C ASP A 284 12.66 21.49 -23.00
N LEU A 285 12.56 21.46 -21.66
CA LEU A 285 11.39 21.02 -20.91
C LEU A 285 11.05 22.00 -19.79
N THR A 286 9.76 22.27 -19.64
CA THR A 286 9.16 22.90 -18.45
C THR A 286 8.38 21.85 -17.68
N VAL A 287 8.58 21.78 -16.37
CA VAL A 287 7.82 20.90 -15.48
C VAL A 287 6.92 21.75 -14.59
N ILE A 288 5.63 21.39 -14.54
CA ILE A 288 4.61 22.10 -13.78
C ILE A 288 3.86 21.10 -12.91
N GLY A 289 3.99 21.24 -11.58
CA GLY A 289 3.16 20.55 -10.62
C GLY A 289 1.82 21.27 -10.44
N ILE A 290 0.73 20.52 -10.33
CA ILE A 290 -0.61 21.03 -10.06
C ILE A 290 -1.16 20.30 -8.84
N VAL A 291 -1.44 21.08 -7.79
CA VAL A 291 -2.08 20.62 -6.56
C VAL A 291 -3.41 21.35 -6.38
N SER A 292 -4.48 20.62 -6.04
CA SER A 292 -5.82 21.21 -5.96
C SER A 292 -6.40 21.24 -4.54
N GLN A 293 -5.76 20.57 -3.58
CA GLN A 293 -6.25 20.44 -2.22
C GLN A 293 -5.16 20.80 -1.19
N ASP A 294 -5.61 21.24 -0.01
CA ASP A 294 -4.75 21.48 1.16
C ASP A 294 -3.47 22.28 0.86
N ILE A 295 -3.67 23.48 0.34
CA ILE A 295 -2.63 24.36 -0.21
C ILE A 295 -1.54 24.68 0.82
N GLU A 296 -1.93 24.81 2.09
CA GLU A 296 -0.98 25.11 3.16
C GLU A 296 -0.02 23.95 3.43
N ASN A 297 -0.52 22.71 3.52
CA ASN A 297 0.35 21.55 3.64
C ASN A 297 1.09 21.25 2.33
N ALA A 298 0.52 21.60 1.18
CA ALA A 298 1.19 21.49 -0.11
C ALA A 298 2.46 22.35 -0.15
N ARG A 299 2.42 23.59 0.32
CA ARG A 299 3.61 24.45 0.45
C ARG A 299 4.68 23.81 1.34
N LYS A 300 4.29 23.42 2.56
CA LYS A 300 5.20 22.79 3.52
C LYS A 300 5.83 21.52 2.96
N LEU A 301 5.07 20.73 2.21
CA LEU A 301 5.55 19.52 1.58
C LEU A 301 6.53 19.80 0.44
N VAL A 302 6.25 20.78 -0.43
CA VAL A 302 7.14 21.19 -1.52
C VAL A 302 8.46 21.73 -0.96
N GLU A 303 8.41 22.58 0.07
CA GLU A 303 9.60 23.08 0.77
C GLU A 303 10.38 21.94 1.42
N LYS A 304 9.70 21.05 2.16
CA LYS A 304 10.31 19.90 2.82
C LYS A 304 10.95 18.91 1.86
N LYS A 305 10.42 18.80 0.64
CA LYS A 305 10.93 17.92 -0.42
C LYS A 305 11.94 18.61 -1.33
N GLU A 306 12.22 19.89 -1.10
CA GLU A 306 13.19 20.69 -1.85
C GLU A 306 12.92 20.69 -3.36
N THR A 307 11.65 20.59 -3.73
CA THR A 307 11.21 20.56 -5.12
C THR A 307 11.35 21.96 -5.73
N THR A 308 11.97 22.08 -6.91
CA THR A 308 12.23 23.38 -7.56
C THR A 308 11.42 23.62 -8.83
N PHE A 309 10.73 22.61 -9.36
CA PHE A 309 9.80 22.82 -10.46
C PHE A 309 8.60 23.69 -10.04
N LEU A 310 8.01 24.40 -11.01
CA LEU A 310 6.91 25.32 -10.76
C LEU A 310 5.70 24.56 -10.23
N ASN A 311 5.13 24.99 -9.11
CA ASN A 311 3.91 24.41 -8.56
C ASN A 311 2.78 25.44 -8.61
N LEU A 312 1.63 25.04 -9.14
CA LEU A 312 0.45 25.89 -9.34
C LEU A 312 -0.75 25.31 -8.60
N ILE A 313 -1.65 26.19 -8.18
CA ILE A 313 -2.90 25.85 -7.50
C ILE A 313 -3.97 25.55 -8.56
N GLY A 314 -4.33 24.28 -8.67
CA GLY A 314 -5.41 23.79 -9.51
C GLY A 314 -6.78 23.86 -8.84
N ASN A 315 -7.80 23.31 -9.52
CA ASN A 315 -9.14 23.20 -8.99
C ASN A 315 -9.89 21.98 -9.58
N ASN A 316 -11.09 21.71 -9.08
CA ASN A 316 -11.89 20.58 -9.54
C ASN A 316 -12.33 20.66 -11.01
N GLU A 317 -12.49 21.87 -11.56
CA GLU A 317 -12.85 22.05 -12.97
C GLU A 317 -11.68 21.67 -13.90
N LEU A 318 -10.46 22.05 -13.53
CA LEU A 318 -9.25 21.65 -14.23
C LEU A 318 -9.08 20.12 -14.18
N ASN A 319 -9.26 19.51 -13.01
CA ASN A 319 -9.20 18.05 -12.88
C ASN A 319 -10.23 17.37 -13.80
N LYS A 320 -11.46 17.89 -13.88
CA LYS A 320 -12.49 17.39 -14.81
C LYS A 320 -12.09 17.57 -16.27
N THR A 321 -11.57 18.75 -16.63
CA THR A 321 -11.12 19.06 -18.00
C THR A 321 -10.06 18.07 -18.46
N PHE A 322 -9.09 17.77 -17.60
CA PHE A 322 -8.05 16.78 -17.87
C PHE A 322 -8.48 15.33 -17.58
N SER A 323 -9.72 15.09 -17.14
CA SER A 323 -10.19 13.76 -16.72
C SER A 323 -9.31 13.10 -15.65
N VAL A 324 -8.73 13.90 -14.75
CA VAL A 324 -7.91 13.48 -13.62
C VAL A 324 -8.81 13.00 -12.49
N ASN A 325 -8.77 11.70 -12.20
CA ASN A 325 -9.52 11.05 -11.12
C ASN A 325 -8.66 10.10 -10.28
N SER A 326 -7.34 10.11 -10.50
CA SER A 326 -6.34 9.28 -9.83
C SER A 326 -5.01 10.02 -9.88
N TRP A 327 -4.24 9.98 -8.79
CA TRP A 327 -2.95 10.66 -8.68
C TRP A 327 -1.82 9.65 -8.40
N PRO A 328 -0.59 9.88 -8.91
CA PRO A 328 -0.23 10.99 -9.79
C PRO A 328 -0.72 10.80 -11.23
N ARG A 329 -0.91 11.90 -11.94
CA ARG A 329 -1.30 11.90 -13.36
C ARG A 329 -0.41 12.87 -14.13
N TYR A 330 0.21 12.39 -15.20
CA TYR A 330 1.13 13.20 -16.00
C TYR A 330 0.58 13.44 -17.40
N PHE A 331 0.83 14.63 -17.94
CA PHE A 331 0.58 14.96 -19.34
C PHE A 331 1.84 15.54 -19.96
N LEU A 332 2.21 15.04 -21.15
CA LEU A 332 3.33 15.56 -21.92
C LEU A 332 2.81 16.33 -23.12
N ILE A 333 3.13 17.61 -23.17
CA ILE A 333 2.71 18.57 -24.19
C ILE A 333 3.93 18.96 -25.02
N ASP A 334 3.77 19.00 -26.33
CA ASP A 334 4.86 19.43 -27.23
C ASP A 334 4.97 20.96 -27.36
N LYS A 335 6.00 21.41 -28.08
CA LYS A 335 6.28 22.83 -28.38
C LYS A 335 5.19 23.57 -29.19
N ASN A 336 4.23 22.84 -29.76
CA ASN A 336 3.07 23.43 -30.45
C ASN A 336 1.84 23.49 -29.53
N GLY A 337 2.00 23.09 -28.26
CA GLY A 337 0.93 22.98 -27.30
C GLY A 337 0.00 21.80 -27.53
N ILE A 338 0.40 20.77 -28.27
CA ILE A 338 -0.43 19.58 -28.45
C ILE A 338 -0.12 18.56 -27.36
N ILE A 339 -1.17 18.04 -26.71
CA ILE A 339 -1.03 17.02 -25.66
C ILE A 339 -0.72 15.68 -26.33
N GLN A 340 0.52 15.22 -26.22
CA GLN A 340 1.02 14.05 -26.93
C GLN A 340 0.77 12.75 -26.19
N LYS A 341 0.93 12.76 -24.85
CA LYS A 341 0.89 11.57 -23.99
C LYS A 341 0.24 11.88 -22.64
N GLU A 342 -0.28 10.83 -22.03
CA GLU A 342 -0.81 10.80 -20.67
C GLU A 342 -0.24 9.59 -19.94
N TYR A 343 0.07 9.74 -18.65
CA TYR A 343 0.60 8.66 -17.82
C TYR A 343 -0.12 8.56 -16.48
N HIS A 344 -0.46 7.34 -16.10
CA HIS A 344 -1.09 6.99 -14.83
C HIS A 344 -0.03 6.54 -13.83
N GLY A 345 0.71 7.49 -13.25
CA GLY A 345 1.89 7.19 -12.46
C GLY A 345 3.20 7.56 -13.14
N PHE A 346 4.25 7.74 -12.33
CA PHE A 346 5.59 8.00 -12.81
C PHE A 346 6.27 6.70 -13.30
N SER A 347 7.02 6.79 -14.40
CA SER A 347 7.87 5.69 -14.88
C SER A 347 8.93 6.20 -15.86
N ASP A 348 9.97 5.41 -16.10
CA ASP A 348 11.03 5.70 -17.08
C ASP A 348 10.51 5.96 -18.51
N GLN A 349 9.27 5.55 -18.81
CA GLN A 349 8.66 5.85 -20.11
C GLN A 349 8.49 7.35 -20.35
N ILE A 350 8.26 8.14 -19.29
CA ILE A 350 8.12 9.60 -19.39
C ILE A 350 9.40 10.20 -19.96
N GLU A 351 10.56 9.84 -19.41
CA GLU A 351 11.86 10.35 -19.87
C GLU A 351 12.20 9.87 -21.30
N LYS A 352 11.84 8.63 -21.65
CA LYS A 352 12.01 8.13 -23.03
C LYS A 352 11.19 8.92 -24.03
N ASP A 353 9.94 9.21 -23.73
CA ASP A 353 9.04 9.97 -24.60
C ASP A 353 9.45 11.45 -24.70
N ILE A 354 9.97 12.04 -23.61
CA ILE A 354 10.58 13.37 -23.63
C ILE A 354 11.75 13.41 -24.62
N ASN A 355 12.69 12.45 -24.51
CA ASN A 355 13.81 12.35 -25.43
C ASN A 355 13.38 12.17 -26.90
N GLU A 356 12.35 11.36 -27.14
CA GLU A 356 11.81 11.15 -28.49
C GLU A 356 11.24 12.46 -29.07
N LEU A 357 10.50 13.21 -28.27
CA LEU A 357 9.86 14.45 -28.71
C LEU A 357 10.83 15.63 -28.84
N ILE A 358 11.92 15.68 -28.04
CA ILE A 358 12.98 16.68 -28.19
C ILE A 358 13.76 16.48 -29.49
N ARG A 359 13.96 15.21 -29.91
CA ARG A 359 14.71 14.88 -31.14
C ARG A 359 13.93 15.15 -32.44
N LYS A 360 12.64 15.49 -32.36
CA LYS A 360 11.77 15.80 -33.50
C LYS A 360 11.63 17.31 -33.72
#